data_AF-A0A2G1VST8-F1
#
_entry.id   AF-A0A2G1VST8-F1
#
_cell.length_a   1.000
_cell.length_b   1.000
_cell.length_c   1.000
_cell.angle_alpha   90.00
_cell.angle_beta   90.00
_cell.angle_gamma   90.00
#
_symmetry.space_group_name_H-M   'P 1'
#
loop_
_entity.id
_entity.type
_entity.pdbx_description
1 polymer ?
#
loop_
_entity_poly.entity_id
_entity_poly.type
_entity_poly.pdbx_seq_one_letter_code
_entity_poly.pdbx_strand_id
1 'polypeptide(L)'
;MRRKLYKIHFTLFVLALANFTAKNIFEISLNYQLAYAIILGVYLSGLILFFSYIHPFKKVAIYFSAYLLTPLLFLSMFLFGGIFLGIINSITLYPVYPNRIEYQNEEYTVYKKFNGFLGKCCTYEITERHFFIFEEKIKDSILEGEEFDAENFNPK
;
A
#
# COMPACT_ATOMS: atom_id res chain seq x y z
N MET A 1 -19.72 -19.13 9.18
CA MET A 1 -18.40 -18.77 8.61
C MET A 1 -18.38 -17.38 7.98
N ARG A 2 -19.20 -17.10 6.95
CA ARG A 2 -19.23 -15.82 6.21
C ARG A 2 -19.35 -14.56 7.10
N ARG A 3 -20.21 -14.58 8.12
CA ARG A 3 -20.38 -13.45 9.07
C ARG A 3 -19.14 -13.16 9.91
N LYS A 4 -18.37 -14.18 10.29
CA LYS A 4 -17.10 -14.00 11.03
C LYS A 4 -16.04 -13.41 10.12
N LEU A 5 -15.91 -13.96 8.90
CA LEU A 5 -14.97 -13.46 7.89
C LEU A 5 -15.28 -12.00 7.49
N TYR A 6 -16.56 -11.65 7.35
CA TYR A 6 -16.99 -10.28 7.09
C TYR A 6 -16.53 -9.31 8.19
N LYS A 7 -16.68 -9.70 9.47
CA LYS A 7 -16.18 -8.89 10.60
C LYS A 7 -14.66 -8.73 10.55
N ILE A 8 -13.93 -9.82 10.34
CA ILE A 8 -12.46 -9.79 10.23
C ILE A 8 -12.02 -8.86 9.11
N HIS A 9 -12.60 -9.02 7.91
CA HIS A 9 -12.32 -8.17 6.76
C HIS A 9 -12.53 -6.69 7.09
N PHE A 10 -13.69 -6.36 7.67
CA PHE A 10 -14.00 -4.97 7.99
C PHE A 10 -13.10 -4.42 9.11
N THR A 11 -12.74 -5.23 10.10
CA THR A 11 -11.76 -4.84 11.13
C THR A 11 -10.39 -4.55 10.50
N LEU A 12 -9.89 -5.42 9.62
CA LEU A 12 -8.63 -5.19 8.91
C LEU A 12 -8.69 -3.96 8.01
N PHE A 13 -9.82 -3.75 7.32
CA PHE A 13 -10.04 -2.58 6.48
C PHE A 13 -10.01 -1.29 7.29
N VAL A 14 -10.70 -1.25 8.44
CA VAL A 14 -10.68 -0.10 9.36
C VAL A 14 -9.28 0.13 9.90
N LEU A 15 -8.53 -0.92 10.26
CA LEU A 15 -7.14 -0.78 10.69
C LEU A 15 -6.24 -0.23 9.58
N ALA A 16 -6.39 -0.70 8.35
CA ALA A 16 -5.65 -0.17 7.20
C ALA A 16 -5.97 1.30 6.95
N LEU A 17 -7.25 1.69 7.04
CA LEU A 17 -7.70 3.06 6.88
C LEU A 17 -7.20 3.97 8.02
N ALA A 18 -7.22 3.47 9.26
CA ALA A 18 -6.66 4.18 10.42
C ALA A 18 -5.14 4.38 10.25
N ASN A 19 -4.41 3.37 9.79
CA ASN A 19 -2.99 3.50 9.50
C ASN A 19 -2.72 4.53 8.39
N PHE A 20 -3.49 4.48 7.30
CA PHE A 20 -3.36 5.44 6.20
C PHE A 20 -3.65 6.88 6.66
N THR A 21 -4.70 7.08 7.45
CA THR A 21 -5.05 8.42 7.98
C THR A 21 -4.00 8.91 8.98
N ALA A 22 -3.52 8.05 9.87
CA ALA A 22 -2.44 8.39 10.80
C ALA A 22 -1.16 8.80 10.06
N LYS A 23 -0.77 8.05 9.03
CA LYS A 23 0.40 8.35 8.20
C LYS A 23 0.30 9.74 7.55
N ASN A 24 -0.88 10.11 7.05
CA ASN A 24 -1.06 11.38 6.35
C ASN A 24 -1.26 12.59 7.28
N ILE A 25 -1.77 12.39 8.51
CA ILE A 25 -2.09 13.49 9.44
C ILE A 25 -0.99 13.69 10.48
N PHE A 26 -0.50 12.59 11.07
CA PHE A 26 0.45 12.62 12.19
C PHE A 26 1.85 12.19 11.80
N GLU A 27 2.09 11.84 10.53
CA GLU A 27 3.38 11.30 10.04
C GLU A 27 3.83 10.01 10.73
N ILE A 28 2.95 9.38 11.52
CA ILE A 28 3.16 8.10 12.21
C ILE A 28 2.39 7.00 11.48
N SER A 29 3.06 5.88 11.22
CA SER A 29 2.45 4.71 10.59
C SER A 29 2.92 3.41 11.23
N LEU A 30 2.19 2.32 11.01
CA LEU A 30 2.67 0.98 11.29
C LEU A 30 3.85 0.68 10.39
N ASN A 31 4.79 -0.10 10.91
CA ASN A 31 5.93 -0.56 10.14
C ASN A 31 5.48 -1.25 8.86
N TYR A 32 6.35 -1.21 7.85
CA TYR A 32 6.04 -1.78 6.54
C TYR A 32 5.52 -3.21 6.59
N GLN A 33 6.14 -4.09 7.38
CA GLN A 33 5.80 -5.52 7.43
C GLN A 33 4.37 -5.73 7.93
N LEU A 34 3.98 -5.02 9.00
CA LEU A 34 2.67 -5.14 9.61
C LEU A 34 1.59 -4.46 8.74
N ALA A 35 1.88 -3.27 8.21
CA ALA A 35 0.99 -2.58 7.28
C ALA A 35 0.71 -3.46 6.04
N TYR A 36 1.76 -4.05 5.47
CA TYR A 36 1.65 -4.97 4.34
C TYR A 36 0.83 -6.22 4.69
N ALA A 37 1.07 -6.84 5.85
CA ALA A 37 0.31 -8.01 6.30
C ALA A 37 -1.19 -7.69 6.48
N ILE A 38 -1.53 -6.52 7.02
CA ILE A 38 -2.92 -6.06 7.16
C ILE A 38 -3.55 -5.89 5.77
N ILE A 39 -2.89 -5.16 4.86
CA ILE A 39 -3.40 -4.92 3.50
C ILE A 39 -3.59 -6.26 2.76
N LEU A 40 -2.62 -7.16 2.83
CA LEU A 40 -2.72 -8.49 2.23
C LEU A 40 -3.91 -9.26 2.82
N GLY A 41 -4.11 -9.19 4.13
CA GLY A 41 -5.28 -9.76 4.81
C GLY A 41 -6.61 -9.18 4.33
N VAL A 42 -6.70 -7.86 4.10
CA VAL A 42 -7.87 -7.20 3.51
C VAL A 42 -8.16 -7.77 2.12
N TYR A 43 -7.15 -7.89 1.27
CA TYR A 43 -7.30 -8.41 -0.09
C TYR A 43 -7.73 -9.87 -0.13
N LEU A 44 -7.04 -10.74 0.62
CA LEU A 44 -7.37 -12.17 0.67
C LEU A 44 -8.78 -12.39 1.21
N SER A 45 -9.14 -11.71 2.30
CA SER A 45 -10.49 -11.82 2.88
C SER A 45 -11.56 -11.25 1.94
N GLY A 46 -11.28 -10.13 1.25
CA GLY A 46 -12.17 -9.55 0.25
C GLY A 46 -12.42 -10.48 -0.94
N LEU A 47 -11.38 -11.13 -1.45
CA LEU A 47 -11.46 -12.11 -2.53
C LEU A 47 -12.28 -13.35 -2.12
N ILE A 48 -12.02 -13.90 -0.93
CA ILE A 48 -12.80 -15.04 -0.40
C ILE A 48 -14.27 -14.64 -0.23
N LEU A 49 -14.54 -13.42 0.26
CA LEU A 49 -15.90 -12.91 0.42
C LEU A 49 -16.58 -12.69 -0.93
N PHE A 50 -15.87 -12.23 -1.97
CA PHE A 50 -16.40 -12.12 -3.33
C PHE A 50 -16.96 -13.45 -3.83
N PHE A 51 -16.14 -14.51 -3.85
CA PHE A 51 -16.58 -15.84 -4.28
C PHE A 51 -17.65 -16.44 -3.35
N SER A 52 -17.68 -16.05 -2.07
CA SER A 52 -18.72 -16.48 -1.13
C SER A 52 -20.07 -15.76 -1.34
N TYR A 53 -20.10 -14.59 -1.99
CA TYR A 53 -21.30 -13.78 -2.20
C TYR A 53 -21.73 -13.66 -3.67
N ILE A 54 -20.94 -14.18 -4.61
CA ILE A 54 -21.30 -14.21 -6.03
C ILE A 54 -22.53 -15.09 -6.30
N HIS A 55 -22.75 -16.12 -5.48
CA HIS A 55 -23.91 -17.00 -5.60
C HIS A 55 -24.66 -17.15 -4.25
N PRO A 56 -25.97 -16.79 -4.18
CA PRO A 56 -26.73 -16.01 -5.16
C PRO A 56 -26.16 -14.58 -5.28
N PHE A 57 -26.32 -13.91 -6.43
CA PHE A 57 -25.71 -12.62 -6.73
C PHE A 57 -26.24 -11.49 -5.82
N LYS A 58 -25.63 -11.32 -4.65
CA LYS A 58 -26.02 -10.29 -3.68
C LYS A 58 -25.36 -8.96 -4.03
N LYS A 59 -26.04 -7.84 -3.75
CA LYS A 59 -25.47 -6.49 -3.92
C LYS A 59 -24.11 -6.31 -3.23
N VAL A 60 -23.90 -7.02 -2.12
CA VAL A 60 -22.63 -7.03 -1.37
C VAL A 60 -21.46 -7.62 -2.20
N ALA A 61 -21.73 -8.50 -3.17
CA ALA A 61 -20.69 -9.00 -4.08
C ALA A 61 -20.10 -7.89 -4.98
N ILE A 62 -20.86 -6.82 -5.25
CA ILE A 62 -20.37 -5.65 -6.00
C ILE A 62 -19.29 -4.91 -5.20
N TYR A 63 -19.44 -4.81 -3.87
CA TYR A 63 -18.39 -4.25 -3.03
C TYR A 63 -17.13 -5.12 -3.10
N PHE A 64 -17.28 -6.43 -2.99
CA PHE A 64 -16.14 -7.35 -3.00
C PHE A 64 -15.51 -7.56 -4.39
N SER A 65 -16.17 -7.18 -5.48
CA SER A 65 -15.61 -7.30 -6.83
C SER A 65 -14.39 -6.40 -7.02
N ALA A 66 -14.30 -5.28 -6.29
CA ALA A 66 -13.15 -4.39 -6.31
C ALA A 66 -11.83 -5.13 -6.04
N TYR A 67 -11.83 -6.11 -5.12
CA TYR A 67 -10.65 -6.92 -4.77
C TYR A 67 -10.23 -7.90 -5.85
N LEU A 68 -11.15 -8.32 -6.73
CA LEU A 68 -10.82 -9.12 -7.93
C LEU A 68 -10.38 -8.22 -9.09
N LEU A 69 -11.01 -7.04 -9.23
CA LEU A 69 -10.69 -6.10 -10.29
C LEU A 69 -9.28 -5.52 -10.16
N THR A 70 -8.76 -5.32 -8.95
CA THR A 70 -7.41 -4.77 -8.76
C THR A 70 -6.29 -5.60 -9.41
N PRO A 71 -6.17 -6.92 -9.14
CA PRO A 71 -5.17 -7.74 -9.80
C PRO A 71 -5.43 -7.91 -11.31
N LEU A 72 -6.69 -7.89 -11.74
CA LEU A 72 -7.02 -7.91 -13.18
C LEU A 72 -6.55 -6.62 -13.89
N LEU A 73 -6.74 -5.45 -13.27
CA LEU A 73 -6.26 -4.18 -13.79
C LEU A 73 -4.73 -4.15 -13.84
N PHE A 74 -4.08 -4.65 -12.79
CA PHE A 74 -2.62 -4.76 -12.77
C PHE A 74 -2.09 -5.68 -13.88
N LEU A 75 -2.71 -6.85 -14.06
CA LEU A 75 -2.37 -7.78 -15.14
C LEU A 75 -2.61 -7.17 -16.52
N SER A 76 -3.71 -6.42 -16.69
CA SER A 76 -4.02 -5.75 -17.96
C SER A 76 -2.98 -4.71 -18.33
N MET A 77 -2.45 -3.95 -17.36
CA MET A 77 -1.35 -3.01 -17.60
C MET A 77 -0.08 -3.72 -18.05
N PHE A 78 0.24 -4.87 -17.43
CA PHE A 78 1.40 -5.67 -17.81
C PHE A 78 1.28 -6.24 -19.24
N LEU A 79 0.08 -6.68 -19.64
CA LEU A 79 -0.15 -7.33 -20.94
C LEU A 79 -0.32 -6.34 -22.10
N PHE A 80 -1.11 -5.30 -21.91
CA PHE A 80 -1.49 -4.38 -22.99
C PHE A 80 -0.66 -3.08 -22.97
N GLY A 81 -0.08 -2.73 -21.83
CA GLY A 81 0.60 -1.46 -21.65
C GLY A 81 -0.32 -0.25 -21.92
N GLY A 82 0.30 0.89 -22.22
CA GLY A 82 -0.40 2.08 -22.69
C GLY A 82 -0.78 3.08 -21.58
N ILE A 83 -0.84 4.36 -21.98
CA ILE A 83 -1.03 5.51 -21.08
C ILE A 83 -2.37 5.47 -20.35
N PHE A 84 -3.44 5.04 -21.03
CA PHE A 84 -4.78 4.99 -20.45
C PHE A 84 -4.87 3.99 -19.28
N LEU A 85 -4.38 2.77 -19.49
CA LEU A 85 -4.32 1.76 -18.43
C LEU A 85 -3.32 2.14 -17.34
N GLY A 86 -2.22 2.82 -17.67
CA GLY A 86 -1.26 3.36 -16.72
C GLY A 86 -1.88 4.39 -15.75
N ILE A 87 -2.71 5.29 -16.26
CA ILE A 87 -3.43 6.28 -15.44
C ILE A 87 -4.43 5.58 -14.51
N ILE A 88 -5.26 4.68 -15.04
CA ILE A 88 -6.27 3.95 -14.24
C ILE A 88 -5.58 3.14 -13.13
N ASN A 89 -4.51 2.42 -13.46
CA ASN A 89 -3.75 1.65 -12.49
C ASN A 89 -3.10 2.55 -11.44
N SER A 90 -2.55 3.71 -11.84
CA SER A 90 -1.98 4.65 -10.87
C SER A 90 -3.01 5.12 -9.86
N ILE A 91 -4.20 5.54 -10.30
CA ILE A 91 -5.27 6.00 -9.39
C ILE A 91 -5.74 4.86 -8.48
N THR A 92 -5.94 3.67 -9.05
CA THR A 92 -6.51 2.53 -8.32
C THR A 92 -5.51 1.91 -7.35
N LEU A 93 -4.24 1.84 -7.72
CA LEU A 93 -3.19 1.20 -6.94
C LEU A 93 -2.51 2.17 -5.97
N TYR A 94 -2.48 3.47 -6.21
CA TYR A 94 -1.82 4.45 -5.34
C TYR A 94 -2.11 4.28 -3.84
N PRO A 95 -3.37 4.11 -3.37
CA PRO A 95 -3.64 3.98 -1.94
C PRO A 95 -3.19 2.63 -1.33
N VAL A 96 -2.85 1.65 -2.16
CA VAL A 96 -2.56 0.27 -1.75
C VAL A 96 -1.11 -0.11 -2.02
N TYR A 97 -0.52 0.46 -3.07
CA TYR A 97 0.81 0.10 -3.52
C TYR A 97 1.82 0.55 -2.46
N PRO A 98 2.55 -0.40 -1.86
CA PRO A 98 3.41 -0.06 -0.75
C PRO A 98 4.70 0.60 -1.27
N ASN A 99 5.25 1.54 -0.50
CA ASN A 99 6.57 2.09 -0.81
C ASN A 99 7.62 0.97 -0.71
N ARG A 100 8.64 0.99 -1.58
CA ARG A 100 9.69 -0.04 -1.55
C ARG A 100 10.77 0.33 -0.56
N ILE A 101 11.23 -0.62 0.24
CA ILE A 101 12.40 -0.44 1.11
C ILE A 101 13.64 -0.45 0.22
N GLU A 102 14.41 0.64 0.26
CA GLU A 102 15.72 0.73 -0.41
C GLU A 102 16.85 0.48 0.59
N TYR A 103 16.68 0.94 1.83
CA TYR A 103 17.65 0.74 2.90
C TYR A 103 16.94 0.62 4.25
N GLN A 104 17.46 -0.24 5.13
CA GLN A 104 16.92 -0.45 6.47
C GLN A 104 18.05 -0.78 7.45
N ASN A 105 18.04 -0.09 8.60
CA ASN A 105 18.88 -0.43 9.74
C ASN A 105 18.03 -0.48 11.04
N GLU A 106 18.69 -0.48 12.20
CA GLU A 106 18.00 -0.60 13.49
C GLU A 106 17.17 0.64 13.85
N GLU A 107 17.57 1.82 13.39
CA GLU A 107 16.97 3.12 13.77
C GLU A 107 16.11 3.71 12.65
N TYR A 108 16.53 3.57 11.39
CA TYR A 108 15.91 4.19 10.22
C TYR A 108 15.54 3.19 9.12
N THR A 109 14.44 3.49 8.43
CA THR A 109 14.06 2.85 7.17
C THR A 109 13.88 3.91 6.09
N VAL A 110 14.53 3.70 4.94
CA VAL A 110 14.42 4.55 3.75
C VAL A 110 13.56 3.85 2.70
N TYR A 111 12.49 4.53 2.33
CA TYR A 111 11.52 4.04 1.37
C TYR A 111 11.57 4.83 0.08
N LYS A 112 11.60 4.17 -1.07
CA LYS A 112 11.25 4.77 -2.36
C LYS A 112 9.74 4.85 -2.50
N LYS A 113 9.21 6.07 -2.59
CA LYS A 113 7.76 6.27 -2.72
C LYS A 113 7.25 5.78 -4.06
N PHE A 114 6.06 5.21 -4.05
CA PHE A 114 5.31 4.97 -5.28
C PHE A 114 4.64 6.28 -5.72
N ASN A 115 5.14 6.90 -6.78
CA ASN A 115 4.60 8.17 -7.27
C ASN A 115 3.58 8.00 -8.42
N GLY A 116 3.28 6.75 -8.83
CA GLY A 116 2.40 6.48 -9.97
C GLY A 116 3.00 6.86 -11.32
N PHE A 117 2.19 6.77 -12.38
CA PHE A 117 2.63 6.96 -13.77
C PHE A 117 3.08 8.39 -14.11
N LEU A 118 2.49 9.41 -13.49
CA LEU A 118 2.84 10.83 -13.69
C LEU A 118 3.61 11.45 -12.52
N GLY A 119 3.98 10.63 -11.53
CA GLY A 119 4.71 11.11 -10.38
C GLY A 119 6.13 11.51 -10.72
N LYS A 120 6.67 12.49 -9.97
CA LYS A 120 8.10 12.78 -10.01
C LYS A 120 8.87 11.50 -9.68
N CYS A 121 9.96 11.23 -10.40
CA CYS A 121 10.84 10.13 -10.02
C CYS A 121 11.47 10.42 -8.65
N CYS A 122 11.86 9.32 -8.00
CA CYS A 122 13.03 9.31 -7.13
C CYS A 122 12.83 10.12 -5.84
N THR A 123 11.60 10.07 -5.31
CA THR A 123 11.29 10.59 -3.98
C THR A 123 11.48 9.48 -2.97
N TYR A 124 12.24 9.79 -1.92
CA TYR A 124 12.53 8.90 -0.83
C TYR A 124 11.91 9.45 0.46
N GLU A 125 11.36 8.55 1.28
CA GLU A 125 10.78 8.83 2.59
C GLU A 125 11.68 8.19 3.63
N ILE A 126 12.22 9.02 4.53
CA ILE A 126 13.05 8.56 5.64
C ILE A 126 12.16 8.49 6.87
N THR A 127 12.15 7.33 7.51
CA THR A 127 11.37 7.06 8.71
C THR A 127 12.28 6.57 9.83
N GLU A 128 11.95 6.91 11.07
CA GLU A 128 12.55 6.39 12.30
C GLU A 128 11.64 5.35 12.95
N ARG A 129 12.23 4.29 13.47
CA ARG A 129 11.50 3.15 14.04
C ARG A 129 11.22 3.40 15.51
N HIS A 130 9.94 3.32 15.87
CA HIS A 130 9.49 3.41 17.26
C HIS A 130 8.84 2.10 17.73
N PHE A 131 9.29 1.61 18.89
CA PHE A 131 8.70 0.47 19.61
C PHE A 131 8.46 -0.78 18.73
N PHE A 132 9.32 -1.02 17.73
CA PHE A 132 9.28 -2.13 16.76
C PHE A 132 8.08 -2.15 15.80
N ILE A 133 6.96 -1.53 16.16
CA ILE A 133 5.66 -1.63 15.48
C ILE A 133 5.35 -0.38 14.65
N PHE A 134 5.87 0.78 15.05
CA PHE A 134 5.58 2.06 14.42
C PHE A 134 6.81 2.64 13.75
N GLU A 135 6.57 3.46 12.76
CA GLU A 135 7.55 4.24 12.02
C GLU A 135 7.02 5.68 11.92
N GLU A 136 7.85 6.64 12.30
CA GLU A 136 7.57 8.07 12.18
C GLU A 136 8.38 8.64 11.03
N LYS A 137 7.73 9.36 10.14
CA LYS A 137 8.40 10.02 9.03
C LYS A 137 9.12 11.27 9.53
N ILE A 138 10.41 11.35 9.23
CA ILE A 138 11.26 12.48 9.62
C ILE A 138 11.43 13.45 8.45
N LYS A 139 11.64 12.91 7.23
CA LYS A 139 12.04 13.72 6.08
C LYS A 139 11.63 13.10 4.75
N ASP A 140 11.26 13.97 3.81
CA ASP A 140 11.20 13.64 2.40
C ASP A 140 12.47 14.14 1.71
N SER A 141 13.14 13.28 0.95
CA SER A 141 14.25 13.66 0.09
C SER A 141 13.90 13.42 -1.37
N ILE A 142 14.25 14.39 -2.21
CA ILE A 142 14.18 14.27 -3.67
C ILE A 142 15.62 14.17 -4.12
N LEU A 143 16.04 13.01 -4.63
CA LEU A 143 17.31 12.89 -5.33
C LEU A 143 17.00 13.07 -6.81
N GLU A 144 17.30 14.26 -7.34
CA GLU A 144 17.15 14.54 -8.76
C GLU A 144 18.29 13.86 -9.53
N GLY A 145 18.01 12.69 -10.10
CA GLY A 145 18.92 12.03 -11.06
C GLY A 145 20.04 11.16 -10.47
N GLU A 146 20.13 11.04 -9.14
CA GLU A 146 21.09 10.16 -8.46
C GLU A 146 20.38 8.96 -7.79
N GLU A 147 20.97 7.77 -7.93
CA GLU A 147 20.54 6.57 -7.23
C GLU A 147 20.85 6.73 -5.74
N PHE A 148 19.96 6.24 -4.85
CA PHE A 148 20.17 6.38 -3.41
C PHE A 148 21.43 5.62 -3.00
N ASP A 149 22.44 6.35 -2.53
CA ASP A 149 23.68 5.79 -2.00
C ASP A 149 23.57 5.59 -0.49
N ALA A 150 23.45 4.32 -0.08
CA ALA A 150 23.38 3.93 1.31
C ALA A 150 24.68 4.21 2.10
N GLU A 151 25.84 4.31 1.44
CA GLU A 151 27.13 4.56 2.10
C GLU A 151 27.29 6.03 2.52
N ASN A 152 26.63 6.95 1.82
CA ASN A 152 26.67 8.39 2.08
C ASN A 152 25.42 8.93 2.80
N PHE A 153 24.52 8.04 3.25
CA PHE A 153 23.30 8.43 3.92
C PHE A 153 23.56 8.93 5.36
N ASN A 154 23.48 10.25 5.56
CA ASN A 154 23.41 10.85 6.89
C ASN A 154 21.97 11.35 7.17
N PRO A 155 21.27 10.80 8.18
CA PRO A 155 19.92 11.24 8.52
C PRO A 155 19.85 12.64 9.16
N LYS A 156 21.00 13.26 9.49
CA LYS A 156 21.12 14.62 10.07
C LYS A 156 21.67 15.66 9.09
#